data_AF-A0A2E5CDJ0-F1
#
_entry.id   AF-A0A2E5CDJ0-F1
#
_cell.length_a   1.000
_cell.length_b   1.000
_cell.length_c   1.000
_cell.angle_alpha   90.00
_cell.angle_beta   90.00
_cell.angle_gamma   90.00
#
_symmetry.space_group_name_H-M   'P 1'
#
loop_
_entity.id
_entity.type
_entity.pdbx_description
1 polymer ?
#
loop_
_entity_poly.entity_id
_entity_poly.type
_entity_poly.pdbx_seq_one_letter_code
_entity_poly.pdbx_strand_id
1 'polypeptide(L)'
;MFRFLVLIGIFVASSGCSGGKGSVSGEGAFFQKLYLAQGTASEAAIIENIDAEVGQEIELLPLMKVNGGSASNVAVTWILEGTVGDLTIESGGKKAVLDLNSLGSATIKIRTTSLEKIVNISVSGPTPPVASGFSAPTFNEDEESIVELEYTDDKEATTCEISSLSNVSVTTACSCLNGVCSVGVTGALNYEGSASFNYLVKTNGQASNSSTATLNIAGVNDAPSISHNCKDYLMSDTYSCTLTASDPDSSSFTWSLASDSCGYFSINSTTGVLTGTIPSSASSSCTTTVSVSDGSLSSGNTDIDLDLATCPAGYIPVPSNSSLGVNAFCVMQFEAKNIGGVPTSQAETVPWRSISATNAKSECQSLGTGYDLISNYEWMTIALDIESNPQNWTSGVVGNGCLRRGNNGLNDACGYNGSDPEYGTGRNTKARSRLLNGYSIWDFAGNLAELTDWVAGGSYAEAPANCDGAWTDVYWNTCSGLSNDTFRPENPAAVGGYNSDKGLGRMAVNTYSTGGVIRRGGSYTGTVNSGVFSIQINQTTSWSNSEVGFRCVFRP
;
A
#
# COMPACT_ATOMS: atom_id res chain seq x y z
N MET A 1 25.09 24.17 45.07
CA MET A 1 26.07 23.67 46.06
C MET A 1 27.05 22.76 45.31
N PHE A 2 27.99 23.33 44.57
CA PHE A 2 29.05 22.62 43.86
C PHE A 2 30.30 23.50 43.86
N ARG A 3 31.42 22.94 44.35
CA ARG A 3 32.75 23.56 44.35
C ARG A 3 33.31 23.51 42.93
N PHE A 4 33.76 24.65 42.39
CA PHE A 4 34.55 24.68 41.16
C PHE A 4 36.04 24.81 41.48
N LEU A 5 36.81 23.85 40.97
CA LEU A 5 38.26 23.77 41.01
C LEU A 5 38.83 24.76 39.96
N VAL A 6 39.49 25.83 40.39
CA VAL A 6 40.28 26.69 39.51
C VAL A 6 41.73 26.20 39.52
N LEU A 7 42.19 25.67 38.39
CA LEU A 7 43.57 25.27 38.15
C LEU A 7 44.47 26.53 38.16
N ILE A 8 45.38 26.67 39.13
CA ILE A 8 46.46 27.66 39.09
C ILE A 8 47.79 26.95 39.29
N GLY A 9 48.72 27.19 38.36
CA GLY A 9 50.01 26.53 38.23
C GLY A 9 50.83 26.48 39.52
N ILE A 10 51.31 25.28 39.82
CA ILE A 10 52.11 24.92 41.00
C ILE A 10 53.55 25.43 40.85
N PHE A 11 54.06 26.12 41.88
CA PHE A 11 55.48 26.03 42.25
C PHE A 11 55.61 25.98 43.79
N VAL A 12 56.19 24.89 44.29
CA VAL A 12 56.45 24.62 45.71
C VAL A 12 57.86 25.11 46.08
N ALA A 13 58.01 25.75 47.25
CA ALA A 13 59.25 25.69 48.01
C ALA A 13 58.99 25.79 49.52
N SER A 14 59.50 24.78 50.23
CA SER A 14 59.43 24.54 51.68
C SER A 14 60.50 25.29 52.48
N SER A 15 60.24 25.60 53.76
CA SER A 15 61.08 25.17 54.90
C SER A 15 60.64 25.74 56.27
N GLY A 16 60.41 24.80 57.20
CA GLY A 16 60.97 24.69 58.57
C GLY A 16 61.03 25.90 59.53
N CYS A 17 60.29 25.80 60.64
CA CYS A 17 60.42 26.63 61.84
C CYS A 17 61.69 26.35 62.67
N SER A 18 62.19 27.37 63.36
CA SER A 18 62.74 27.24 64.73
C SER A 18 62.57 28.56 65.50
N GLY A 19 62.27 28.47 66.79
CA GLY A 19 61.91 29.60 67.65
C GLY A 19 63.10 30.32 68.31
N GLY A 20 62.83 31.52 68.83
CA GLY A 20 63.74 32.26 69.70
C GLY A 20 63.44 33.76 69.76
N LYS A 21 63.13 34.27 70.96
CA LYS A 21 62.78 35.67 71.24
C LYS A 21 63.97 36.62 70.98
N GLY A 22 63.70 37.75 70.33
CA GLY A 22 64.57 38.93 70.27
C GLY A 22 63.77 40.18 69.91
N SER A 23 63.88 41.23 70.72
CA SER A 23 63.26 42.54 70.48
C SER A 23 64.00 43.29 69.38
N VAL A 24 63.29 43.85 68.40
CA VAL A 24 63.81 44.88 67.48
C VAL A 24 62.70 45.89 67.18
N SER A 25 62.98 47.14 67.50
CA SER A 25 62.31 48.33 66.99
C SER A 25 62.71 48.55 65.52
N GLY A 26 61.75 48.63 64.61
CA GLY A 26 61.99 48.94 63.20
C GLY A 26 60.70 48.88 62.39
N GLU A 27 60.36 50.00 61.79
CA GLU A 27 59.29 50.16 60.81
C GLU A 27 59.42 49.15 59.64
N GLY A 28 58.28 48.66 59.15
CA GLY A 28 58.20 47.86 57.92
C GLY A 28 57.58 46.47 58.08
N ALA A 29 56.34 46.38 58.55
CA ALA A 29 55.58 45.11 58.49
C ALA A 29 55.14 44.85 57.04
N PHE A 30 55.79 43.93 56.34
CA PHE A 30 55.42 43.57 54.97
C PHE A 30 54.08 42.80 54.94
N PHE A 31 53.12 43.27 54.14
CA PHE A 31 52.04 42.41 53.64
C PHE A 31 52.65 41.43 52.66
N GLN A 32 52.28 40.15 52.74
CA GLN A 32 52.82 39.18 51.79
C GLN A 32 51.74 38.60 50.88
N LYS A 33 50.56 38.22 51.36
CA LYS A 33 49.61 37.40 50.59
C LYS A 33 48.15 37.57 51.06
N LEU A 34 47.22 37.85 50.14
CA LEU A 34 45.78 37.68 50.34
C LEU A 34 45.41 36.26 49.94
N TYR A 35 44.62 35.57 50.76
CA TYR A 35 44.22 34.19 50.46
C TYR A 35 42.71 34.04 50.27
N LEU A 36 42.34 33.30 49.22
CA LEU A 36 41.01 32.72 49.04
C LEU A 36 40.99 31.39 49.79
N ALA A 37 39.95 31.16 50.59
CA ALA A 37 39.65 29.84 51.11
C ALA A 37 38.25 29.45 50.64
N GLN A 38 38.15 28.61 49.62
CA GLN A 38 36.88 27.97 49.27
C GLN A 38 36.67 26.71 50.16
N GLY A 39 36.56 26.90 51.48
CA GLY A 39 36.33 25.81 52.45
C GLY A 39 37.42 25.65 53.51
N THR A 40 37.76 24.40 53.88
CA THR A 40 38.71 24.10 54.98
C THR A 40 40.10 24.69 54.71
N ALA A 41 40.74 25.24 55.75
CA ALA A 41 41.93 26.11 55.71
C ALA A 41 43.24 25.54 55.06
N SER A 42 43.21 24.36 54.42
CA SER A 42 44.38 23.73 53.78
C SER A 42 44.60 24.10 52.31
N GLU A 43 43.69 24.84 51.66
CA GLU A 43 43.79 25.24 50.24
C GLU A 43 43.76 26.77 50.09
N ALA A 44 44.82 27.43 50.56
CA ALA A 44 44.94 28.88 50.47
C ALA A 44 45.88 29.25 49.30
N ALA A 45 45.35 29.90 48.25
CA ALA A 45 46.13 30.49 47.14
C ALA A 45 46.32 32.00 47.30
N ILE A 46 47.40 32.57 46.76
CA ILE A 46 47.67 34.02 46.81
C ILE A 46 46.97 34.69 45.65
N ILE A 47 46.24 35.78 45.87
CA ILE A 47 45.49 36.45 44.81
C ILE A 47 46.01 37.86 44.56
N GLU A 48 46.17 38.17 43.28
CA GLU A 48 46.44 39.52 42.77
C GLU A 48 45.21 40.16 42.12
N ASN A 49 44.39 39.37 41.42
CA ASN A 49 43.08 39.76 40.86
C ASN A 49 42.06 38.62 41.01
N ILE A 50 40.78 38.96 41.11
CA ILE A 50 39.67 38.01 41.19
C ILE A 50 38.87 38.10 39.89
N ASP A 51 38.79 37.01 39.13
CA ASP A 51 37.86 36.87 38.01
C ASP A 51 36.79 35.84 38.41
N ALA A 52 35.53 36.25 38.36
CA ALA A 52 34.41 35.49 38.93
C ALA A 52 33.10 35.74 38.17
N GLU A 53 32.08 34.94 38.49
CA GLU A 53 30.74 35.09 37.91
C GLU A 53 29.75 35.66 38.92
N VAL A 54 28.74 36.38 38.42
CA VAL A 54 27.61 36.82 39.25
C VAL A 54 26.93 35.61 39.89
N GLY A 55 26.63 35.72 41.18
CA GLY A 55 26.03 34.69 42.02
C GLY A 55 27.04 33.89 42.85
N GLN A 56 28.34 34.14 42.69
CA GLN A 56 29.39 33.51 43.51
C GLN A 56 29.63 34.27 44.83
N GLU A 57 29.86 33.51 45.90
CA GLU A 57 30.29 34.02 47.21
C GLU A 57 31.78 33.76 47.39
N ILE A 58 32.52 34.77 47.82
CA ILE A 58 33.98 34.74 47.90
C ILE A 58 34.44 35.09 49.32
N GLU A 59 35.09 34.13 49.99
CA GLU A 59 35.70 34.33 51.31
C GLU A 59 37.15 34.84 51.19
N LEU A 60 37.43 35.98 51.85
CA LEU A 60 38.69 36.70 51.82
C LEU A 60 39.36 36.72 53.21
N LEU A 61 40.59 36.22 53.28
CA LEU A 61 41.37 36.14 54.52
C LEU A 61 42.71 36.88 54.39
N PRO A 62 42.97 37.92 55.21
CA PRO A 62 44.21 38.69 55.17
C PRO A 62 45.23 38.06 56.13
N LEU A 63 46.38 37.61 55.64
CA LEU A 63 47.45 37.06 56.49
C LEU A 63 48.63 38.03 56.62
N MET A 64 49.10 38.24 57.85
CA MET A 64 50.40 38.88 58.12
C MET A 64 51.40 37.86 58.70
N LYS A 65 52.67 37.98 58.29
CA LYS A 65 53.76 37.20 58.84
C LYS A 65 54.42 38.00 59.96
N VAL A 66 54.39 37.48 61.18
CA VAL A 66 55.01 38.15 62.34
C VAL A 66 56.48 37.75 62.39
N ASN A 67 57.40 38.63 61.96
CA ASN A 67 58.88 38.50 62.03
C ASN A 67 59.41 37.07 62.27
N GLY A 68 59.47 36.25 61.20
CA GLY A 68 60.01 34.89 61.24
C GLY A 68 59.09 33.79 61.81
N GLY A 69 57.91 34.13 62.31
CA GLY A 69 56.88 33.22 62.84
C GLY A 69 55.80 32.81 61.84
N SER A 70 54.86 31.98 62.32
CA SER A 70 53.70 31.48 61.55
C SER A 70 52.80 32.62 61.08
N ALA A 71 52.21 32.47 59.88
CA ALA A 71 51.22 33.41 59.38
C ALA A 71 49.95 33.38 60.25
N SER A 72 49.42 34.55 60.60
CA SER A 72 48.16 34.70 61.33
C SER A 72 47.25 35.66 60.59
N ASN A 73 45.95 35.41 60.64
CA ASN A 73 44.95 36.37 60.20
C ASN A 73 44.92 37.56 61.16
N VAL A 74 45.09 38.76 60.60
CA VAL A 74 45.12 40.00 61.39
C VAL A 74 43.98 40.89 60.94
N ALA A 75 43.41 41.65 61.87
CA ALA A 75 42.33 42.57 61.54
C ALA A 75 42.84 43.67 60.60
N VAL A 76 42.11 43.89 59.51
CA VAL A 76 42.37 44.94 58.52
C VAL A 76 41.06 45.69 58.22
N THR A 77 41.20 46.87 57.64
CA THR A 77 40.05 47.60 57.10
C THR A 77 39.83 47.17 55.65
N TRP A 78 38.60 46.78 55.33
CA TRP A 78 38.17 46.39 53.98
C TRP A 78 37.32 47.48 53.35
N ILE A 79 37.61 47.82 52.10
CA ILE A 79 36.84 48.80 51.33
C ILE A 79 36.61 48.24 49.94
N LEU A 80 35.35 48.01 49.57
CA LEU A 80 34.96 47.74 48.19
C LEU A 80 34.72 49.07 47.48
N GLU A 81 35.41 49.30 46.37
CA GLU A 81 35.20 50.44 45.48
C GLU A 81 34.67 49.92 44.14
N GLY A 82 33.39 50.22 43.86
CA GLY A 82 32.66 49.73 42.69
C GLY A 82 31.34 49.04 43.09
N THR A 83 30.62 48.53 42.10
CA THR A 83 29.32 47.86 42.31
C THR A 83 29.32 46.49 41.61
N VAL A 84 29.99 45.52 42.24
CA VAL A 84 29.98 44.11 41.78
C VAL A 84 29.26 43.17 42.75
N GLY A 85 28.99 43.64 43.96
CA GLY A 85 28.50 42.79 45.04
C GLY A 85 28.45 43.50 46.39
N ASP A 86 28.03 42.75 47.40
CA ASP A 86 27.99 43.18 48.79
C ASP A 86 29.19 42.61 49.56
N LEU A 87 29.93 43.47 50.25
CA LEU A 87 31.07 43.06 51.07
C LEU A 87 30.67 43.04 52.55
N THR A 88 30.65 41.86 53.14
CA THR A 88 30.37 41.64 54.56
C THR A 88 31.67 41.44 55.33
N ILE A 89 31.93 42.30 56.32
CA ILE A 89 33.12 42.20 57.18
C ILE A 89 32.79 41.34 58.41
N GLU A 90 33.57 40.29 58.62
CA GLU A 90 33.38 39.36 59.71
C GLU A 90 34.59 39.32 60.66
N SER A 91 34.40 38.70 61.82
CA SER A 91 35.49 38.39 62.78
C SER A 91 36.34 39.61 63.17
N GLY A 92 35.71 40.79 63.27
CA GLY A 92 36.39 42.04 63.61
C GLY A 92 37.42 42.50 62.56
N GLY A 93 37.19 42.21 61.27
CA GLY A 93 38.07 42.59 60.17
C GLY A 93 39.11 41.53 59.80
N LYS A 94 39.08 40.35 60.43
CA LYS A 94 39.98 39.22 60.12
C LYS A 94 39.49 38.34 58.97
N LYS A 95 38.24 38.54 58.53
CA LYS A 95 37.60 37.84 57.41
C LYS A 95 36.66 38.82 56.73
N ALA A 96 36.51 38.70 55.41
CA ALA A 96 35.42 39.32 54.68
C ALA A 96 34.81 38.29 53.73
N VAL A 97 33.51 38.42 53.48
CA VAL A 97 32.76 37.63 52.50
C VAL A 97 32.23 38.60 51.46
N LEU A 98 32.49 38.32 50.19
CA LEU A 98 32.02 39.12 49.07
C LEU A 98 30.99 38.32 48.28
N ASP A 99 29.75 38.80 48.30
CA ASP A 99 28.62 38.24 47.56
C ASP A 99 28.48 38.96 46.21
N LEU A 100 28.89 38.31 45.12
CA LEU A 100 28.86 38.91 43.80
C LEU A 100 27.44 38.89 43.24
N ASN A 101 26.81 40.06 43.12
CA ASN A 101 25.42 40.19 42.66
C ASN A 101 25.26 41.09 41.44
N SER A 102 26.36 41.69 40.95
CA SER A 102 26.34 42.65 39.84
C SER A 102 27.53 42.45 38.90
N LEU A 103 27.29 42.61 37.60
CA LEU A 103 28.32 42.56 36.56
C LEU A 103 29.23 43.80 36.63
N GLY A 104 30.47 43.65 36.18
CA GLY A 104 31.39 44.76 35.97
C GLY A 104 32.74 44.54 36.64
N SER A 105 33.43 45.63 36.95
CA SER A 105 34.70 45.57 37.67
C SER A 105 34.66 46.42 38.93
N ALA A 106 35.37 45.96 39.95
CA ALA A 106 35.55 46.68 41.20
C ALA A 106 36.98 46.49 41.70
N THR A 107 37.31 47.20 42.78
CA THR A 107 38.55 46.94 43.51
C THR A 107 38.24 46.75 44.98
N ILE A 108 38.95 45.81 45.62
CA ILE A 108 38.97 45.72 47.08
C ILE A 108 40.30 46.30 47.56
N LYS A 109 40.18 47.33 48.40
CA LYS A 109 41.30 47.91 49.14
C LYS A 109 41.34 47.33 50.53
N ILE A 110 42.51 46.83 50.90
CA ILE A 110 42.78 46.19 52.18
C ILE A 110 43.85 47.01 52.88
N ARG A 111 43.50 47.61 54.03
CA ARG A 111 44.36 48.58 54.73
C ARG A 111 44.72 48.15 56.13
N THR A 112 45.96 48.42 56.51
CA THR A 112 46.36 48.63 57.91
C THR A 112 46.63 50.12 58.14
N THR A 113 47.13 50.47 59.32
CA THR A 113 47.56 51.84 59.65
C THR A 113 48.70 52.36 58.77
N SER A 114 49.48 51.49 58.11
CA SER A 114 50.69 51.90 57.38
C SER A 114 50.79 51.41 55.94
N LEU A 115 49.87 50.56 55.47
CA LEU A 115 49.96 49.93 54.14
C LEU A 115 48.58 49.64 53.54
N GLU A 116 48.52 49.66 52.21
CA GLU A 116 47.34 49.36 51.38
C GLU A 116 47.70 48.32 50.30
N LYS A 117 46.81 47.34 50.09
CA LYS A 117 46.82 46.46 48.92
C LYS A 117 45.51 46.63 48.17
N ILE A 118 45.61 46.71 46.85
CA ILE A 118 44.47 46.76 45.92
C ILE A 118 44.41 45.43 45.18
N VAL A 119 43.21 44.86 45.09
CA VAL A 119 42.89 43.67 44.30
C VAL A 119 41.81 44.06 43.31
N ASN A 120 42.04 43.84 42.02
CA ASN A 120 41.00 44.08 41.02
C ASN A 120 40.06 42.88 40.97
N ILE A 121 38.79 43.16 40.74
CA ILE A 121 37.73 42.19 40.61
C ILE A 121 37.07 42.41 39.26
N SER A 122 37.00 41.35 38.44
CA SER A 122 36.20 41.31 37.22
C SER A 122 35.09 40.31 37.43
N VAL A 123 33.84 40.75 37.25
CA VAL A 123 32.65 39.91 37.36
C VAL A 123 31.95 39.85 36.02
N SER A 124 32.01 38.67 35.40
CA SER A 124 31.32 38.38 34.14
C SER A 124 30.01 37.65 34.38
N GLY A 125 29.17 37.64 33.34
CA GLY A 125 28.00 36.76 33.30
C GLY A 125 28.43 35.36 32.84
N PRO A 126 27.59 34.34 33.04
CA PRO A 126 27.84 33.01 32.49
C PRO A 126 27.98 33.09 30.97
N THR A 127 29.03 32.49 30.42
CA THR A 127 29.22 32.38 28.97
C THR A 127 28.29 31.30 28.41
N PRO A 128 27.45 31.61 27.41
CA PRO A 128 26.67 30.57 26.75
C PRO A 128 27.56 29.62 25.94
N PRO A 129 27.09 28.38 25.71
CA PRO A 129 27.82 27.44 24.87
C PRO A 129 27.83 27.92 23.41
N VAL A 130 28.80 27.48 22.63
CA VAL A 130 28.85 27.76 21.18
C VAL A 130 28.71 26.45 20.42
N ALA A 131 27.61 26.30 19.68
CA ALA A 131 27.35 25.15 18.81
C ALA A 131 28.04 25.36 17.45
N SER A 132 28.65 24.31 16.90
CA SER A 132 29.44 24.35 15.67
C SER A 132 28.75 23.63 14.51
N GLY A 133 28.87 24.11 13.29
CA GLY A 133 28.30 23.42 12.12
C GLY A 133 29.21 22.27 11.72
N PHE A 134 28.65 21.12 11.40
CA PHE A 134 29.44 19.95 10.99
C PHE A 134 28.72 19.10 9.94
N SER A 135 29.48 18.17 9.35
CA SER A 135 28.95 17.14 8.47
C SER A 135 29.11 15.79 9.14
N ALA A 136 27.99 15.14 9.47
CA ALA A 136 28.05 13.81 10.05
C ALA A 136 28.39 12.75 8.98
N PRO A 137 28.86 11.57 9.38
CA PRO A 137 29.07 10.45 8.46
C PRO A 137 27.80 10.08 7.71
N THR A 138 27.96 9.58 6.48
CA THR A 138 26.88 8.98 5.70
C THR A 138 26.32 7.76 6.43
N PHE A 139 25.00 7.60 6.43
CA PHE A 139 24.32 6.46 7.04
C PHE A 139 23.21 5.90 6.13
N ASN A 140 22.77 4.69 6.45
CA ASN A 140 21.70 3.96 5.75
C ASN A 140 20.34 4.62 6.02
N GLU A 141 19.52 4.83 4.99
CA GLU A 141 18.17 5.39 5.12
C GLU A 141 17.22 4.57 6.02
N ASP A 142 17.42 3.26 6.11
CA ASP A 142 16.56 2.32 6.85
C ASP A 142 16.94 2.11 8.31
N GLU A 143 18.09 2.63 8.74
CA GLU A 143 18.60 2.43 10.08
C GLU A 143 18.75 3.76 10.82
N GLU A 144 18.52 3.72 12.14
CA GLU A 144 18.81 4.86 12.98
C GLU A 144 20.33 5.10 13.05
N SER A 145 20.71 6.36 12.88
CA SER A 145 22.06 6.86 13.10
C SER A 145 22.11 7.74 14.35
N ILE A 146 23.04 7.44 15.26
CA ILE A 146 23.31 8.26 16.44
C ILE A 146 24.34 9.32 16.07
N VAL A 147 23.91 10.59 16.09
CA VAL A 147 24.72 11.75 15.75
C VAL A 147 25.15 12.48 17.01
N GLU A 148 26.46 12.59 17.23
CA GLU A 148 27.04 13.42 18.30
C GLU A 148 27.06 14.89 17.87
N LEU A 149 26.69 15.80 18.77
CA LEU A 149 26.55 17.23 18.51
C LEU A 149 27.79 18.00 18.96
N GLU A 150 28.34 18.85 18.09
CA GLU A 150 29.57 19.58 18.35
C GLU A 150 29.34 20.95 19.02
N TYR A 151 29.88 21.15 20.22
CA TYR A 151 29.86 22.45 20.88
C TYR A 151 31.13 22.70 21.69
N THR A 152 31.36 23.96 22.06
CA THR A 152 32.43 24.37 22.97
C THR A 152 31.87 25.22 24.09
N ASP A 153 32.27 24.92 25.34
CA ASP A 153 31.88 25.65 26.55
C ASP A 153 32.88 25.32 27.67
N ASP A 154 32.93 26.12 28.73
CA ASP A 154 33.73 25.87 29.93
C ASP A 154 33.02 24.96 30.96
N LYS A 155 31.77 24.58 30.67
CA LYS A 155 30.88 23.70 31.42
C LYS A 155 30.33 22.60 30.52
N GLU A 156 29.95 21.48 31.12
CA GLU A 156 29.32 20.36 30.42
C GLU A 156 27.86 20.68 30.06
N ALA A 157 27.48 20.39 28.82
CA ALA A 157 26.09 20.50 28.38
C ALA A 157 25.20 19.48 29.10
N THR A 158 23.98 19.92 29.39
CA THR A 158 22.99 19.19 30.20
C THR A 158 21.74 18.83 29.41
N THR A 159 21.40 19.59 28.37
CA THR A 159 20.26 19.32 27.48
C THR A 159 20.56 19.84 26.08
N CYS A 160 19.85 19.32 25.07
CA CYS A 160 19.92 19.79 23.70
C CYS A 160 18.53 19.79 23.05
N GLU A 161 18.36 20.58 22.01
CA GLU A 161 17.11 20.72 21.26
C GLU A 161 17.38 20.65 19.76
N ILE A 162 16.47 19.99 19.03
CA ILE A 162 16.54 19.78 17.57
C ILE A 162 15.40 20.53 16.89
N SER A 163 15.68 21.14 15.75
CA SER A 163 14.71 21.93 14.97
C SER A 163 15.04 21.87 13.48
N SER A 164 14.16 22.42 12.63
CA SER A 164 14.41 22.57 11.18
C SER A 164 14.86 21.29 10.47
N LEU A 165 14.24 20.15 10.80
CA LEU A 165 14.51 18.85 10.18
C LEU A 165 14.22 18.90 8.67
N SER A 166 15.14 18.38 7.86
CA SER A 166 15.02 18.23 6.41
C SER A 166 15.47 16.83 6.01
N ASN A 167 14.56 16.05 5.43
CA ASN A 167 14.79 14.67 4.95
C ASN A 167 15.26 13.67 6.04
N VAL A 168 15.05 13.99 7.31
CA VAL A 168 15.28 13.11 8.47
C VAL A 168 14.17 13.31 9.50
N SER A 169 13.99 12.30 10.35
CA SER A 169 13.14 12.37 11.54
C SER A 169 13.94 12.02 12.78
N VAL A 170 13.57 12.59 13.94
CA VAL A 170 14.18 12.23 15.23
C VAL A 170 13.54 10.96 15.74
N THR A 171 14.32 9.90 15.83
CA THR A 171 13.93 8.56 16.30
C THR A 171 14.35 8.31 17.75
N THR A 172 15.46 8.91 18.17
CA THR A 172 15.86 9.03 19.58
C THR A 172 16.03 10.49 19.97
N ALA A 173 15.30 10.90 21.01
CA ALA A 173 15.32 12.28 21.49
C ALA A 173 16.74 12.73 21.87
N CYS A 174 17.02 14.01 21.61
CA CYS A 174 18.31 14.59 21.95
C CYS A 174 18.56 14.54 23.46
N SER A 175 19.74 14.09 23.87
CA SER A 175 20.14 14.06 25.27
C SER A 175 21.62 14.37 25.43
N CYS A 176 21.99 14.91 26.60
CA CYS A 176 23.38 15.18 26.96
C CYS A 176 23.75 14.45 28.25
N LEU A 177 24.86 13.72 28.24
CA LEU A 177 25.37 13.00 29.40
C LEU A 177 26.88 13.23 29.52
N ASN A 178 27.33 13.70 30.68
CA ASN A 178 28.74 14.03 30.95
C ASN A 178 29.36 14.92 29.86
N GLY A 179 28.61 15.93 29.42
CA GLY A 179 29.03 16.86 28.37
C GLY A 179 28.97 16.34 26.94
N VAL A 180 28.60 15.08 26.69
CA VAL A 180 28.40 14.56 25.32
C VAL A 180 26.92 14.63 24.96
N CYS A 181 26.57 15.39 23.93
CA CYS A 181 25.20 15.50 23.44
C CYS A 181 25.03 14.67 22.17
N SER A 182 23.94 13.90 22.08
CA SER A 182 23.63 13.10 20.89
C SER A 182 22.14 13.05 20.60
N VAL A 183 21.79 12.76 19.35
CA VAL A 183 20.43 12.55 18.84
C VAL A 183 20.41 11.34 17.92
N GLY A 184 19.37 10.52 17.97
CA GLY A 184 19.13 9.48 16.97
C GLY A 184 18.21 9.99 15.87
N VAL A 185 18.64 9.83 14.62
CA VAL A 185 17.88 10.23 13.44
C VAL A 185 17.78 9.08 12.44
N THR A 186 16.66 8.99 11.75
CA THR A 186 16.45 8.08 10.61
C THR A 186 16.08 8.91 9.39
N GLY A 187 16.51 8.46 8.20
CA GLY A 187 16.17 9.09 6.93
C GLY A 187 14.66 9.22 6.74
N ALA A 188 14.23 10.15 5.90
CA ALA A 188 12.87 10.10 5.37
C ALA A 188 12.71 8.80 4.56
N LEU A 189 11.50 8.23 4.57
CA LEU A 189 11.22 6.97 3.89
C LEU A 189 11.62 7.02 2.40
N ASN A 190 12.47 6.09 1.98
CA ASN A 190 12.96 5.91 0.61
C ASN A 190 13.60 7.19 0.04
N TYR A 191 14.42 7.85 0.84
CA TYR A 191 15.09 9.10 0.48
C TYR A 191 16.61 8.92 0.49
N GLU A 192 17.21 9.06 -0.69
CA GLU A 192 18.65 9.20 -0.85
C GLU A 192 19.07 10.67 -1.03
N GLY A 193 20.19 11.04 -0.41
CA GLY A 193 20.86 12.33 -0.62
C GLY A 193 20.95 13.22 0.62
N SER A 194 20.98 14.54 0.40
CA SER A 194 21.30 15.51 1.45
C SER A 194 20.17 15.70 2.48
N ALA A 195 20.52 15.62 3.76
CA ALA A 195 19.63 15.90 4.88
C ALA A 195 20.26 16.88 5.86
N SER A 196 19.45 17.49 6.72
CA SER A 196 19.95 18.40 7.74
C SER A 196 18.98 18.59 8.90
N PHE A 197 19.51 19.10 10.00
CA PHE A 197 18.72 19.66 11.08
C PHE A 197 19.50 20.78 11.76
N ASN A 198 18.79 21.67 12.44
CA ASN A 198 19.38 22.66 13.33
C ASN A 198 19.35 22.15 14.76
N TYR A 199 20.33 22.56 15.56
CA TYR A 199 20.39 22.22 16.97
C TYR A 199 20.93 23.36 17.83
N LEU A 200 20.63 23.28 19.12
CA LEU A 200 21.27 24.04 20.18
C LEU A 200 21.54 23.13 21.37
N VAL A 201 22.52 23.50 22.19
CA VAL A 201 22.85 22.84 23.45
C VAL A 201 22.66 23.83 24.60
N LYS A 202 22.44 23.32 25.83
CA LYS A 202 22.34 24.16 27.03
C LYS A 202 23.33 23.73 28.11
N THR A 203 24.08 24.70 28.62
CA THR A 203 24.98 24.57 29.77
C THR A 203 24.43 25.47 30.88
N ASN A 204 24.24 24.92 32.09
CA ASN A 204 23.73 25.66 33.26
C ASN A 204 22.48 26.54 32.99
N GLY A 205 21.57 26.08 32.13
CA GLY A 205 20.35 26.80 31.74
C GLY A 205 20.48 27.82 30.61
N GLN A 206 21.69 28.10 30.12
CA GLN A 206 21.95 29.01 29.00
C GLN A 206 22.01 28.24 27.68
N ALA A 207 21.33 28.75 26.65
CA ALA A 207 21.32 28.14 25.31
C ALA A 207 22.44 28.67 24.42
N SER A 208 22.98 27.80 23.57
CA SER A 208 23.92 28.19 22.51
C SER A 208 23.25 28.98 21.39
N ASN A 209 24.06 29.47 20.44
CA ASN A 209 23.56 29.75 19.09
C ASN A 209 22.91 28.51 18.47
N SER A 210 22.02 28.71 17.49
CA SER A 210 21.59 27.64 16.60
C SER A 210 22.70 27.33 15.61
N SER A 211 22.99 26.05 15.40
CA SER A 211 23.92 25.57 14.38
C SER A 211 23.26 24.48 13.53
N THR A 212 23.80 24.23 12.34
CA THR A 212 23.27 23.23 11.40
C THR A 212 24.19 22.02 11.33
N ALA A 213 23.62 20.84 11.52
CA ALA A 213 24.24 19.57 11.17
C ALA A 213 23.80 19.19 9.75
N THR A 214 24.77 18.88 8.89
CA THR A 214 24.52 18.38 7.54
C THR A 214 24.80 16.89 7.49
N LEU A 215 23.97 16.16 6.74
CA LEU A 215 23.98 14.71 6.65
C LEU A 215 23.90 14.32 5.17
N ASN A 216 24.41 13.14 4.85
CA ASN A 216 24.14 12.49 3.58
C ASN A 216 23.54 11.11 3.86
N ILE A 217 22.39 10.81 3.27
CA ILE A 217 21.71 9.54 3.41
C ILE A 217 22.06 8.69 2.18
N ALA A 218 22.54 7.47 2.42
CA ALA A 218 22.78 6.50 1.38
C ALA A 218 21.53 5.65 1.18
N GLY A 219 21.07 5.57 -0.07
CA GLY A 219 20.00 4.67 -0.44
C GLY A 219 20.41 3.21 -0.25
N VAL A 220 19.48 2.38 0.22
CA VAL A 220 19.65 0.94 0.31
C VAL A 220 18.53 0.28 -0.46
N ASN A 221 18.92 -0.58 -1.40
CA ASN A 221 17.97 -1.24 -2.28
C ASN A 221 16.93 -2.04 -1.48
N ASP A 222 15.66 -1.69 -1.66
CA ASP A 222 14.50 -2.42 -1.16
C ASP A 222 14.21 -3.66 -2.01
N ALA A 223 13.45 -4.61 -1.46
CA ALA A 223 12.92 -5.71 -2.26
C ALA A 223 11.59 -5.30 -2.91
N PRO A 224 11.33 -5.73 -4.16
CA PRO A 224 10.09 -5.36 -4.83
C PRO A 224 8.88 -6.01 -4.15
N SER A 225 7.73 -5.34 -4.22
CA SER A 225 6.45 -5.81 -3.69
C SER A 225 5.48 -6.17 -4.81
N ILE A 226 4.72 -7.26 -4.66
CA ILE A 226 3.75 -7.75 -5.66
C ILE A 226 2.33 -7.34 -5.25
N SER A 227 1.54 -6.93 -6.24
CA SER A 227 0.10 -6.72 -6.13
C SER A 227 -0.62 -7.33 -7.36
N HIS A 228 -1.87 -7.76 -7.19
CA HIS A 228 -2.68 -8.29 -8.28
C HIS A 228 -4.18 -8.18 -7.97
N ASN A 229 -4.99 -8.35 -9.00
CA ASN A 229 -6.45 -8.52 -8.93
C ASN A 229 -6.89 -9.80 -9.66
N CYS A 230 -5.99 -10.78 -9.74
CA CYS A 230 -6.28 -12.12 -10.24
C CYS A 230 -7.58 -12.67 -9.66
N LYS A 231 -8.38 -13.29 -10.53
CA LYS A 231 -9.61 -13.95 -10.09
C LYS A 231 -9.25 -15.29 -9.46
N ASP A 232 -9.81 -15.55 -8.29
CA ASP A 232 -9.60 -16.79 -7.54
C ASP A 232 -10.47 -17.94 -8.08
N TYR A 233 -11.42 -17.68 -8.98
CA TYR A 233 -12.33 -18.69 -9.52
C TYR A 233 -12.28 -18.77 -11.03
N LEU A 234 -12.10 -19.99 -11.54
CA LEU A 234 -11.99 -20.27 -12.98
C LEU A 234 -12.79 -21.49 -13.38
N MET A 235 -13.11 -21.58 -14.66
CA MET A 235 -13.61 -22.79 -15.29
C MET A 235 -12.65 -23.17 -16.43
N SER A 236 -12.71 -24.40 -16.95
CA SER A 236 -11.75 -24.84 -17.97
C SER A 236 -11.76 -23.92 -19.19
N ASP A 237 -10.73 -23.08 -19.30
CA ASP A 237 -10.56 -22.05 -20.32
C ASP A 237 -9.12 -21.52 -20.31
N THR A 238 -8.81 -20.60 -21.21
CA THR A 238 -7.62 -19.77 -21.12
C THR A 238 -7.74 -18.78 -19.97
N TYR A 239 -6.71 -18.73 -19.12
CA TYR A 239 -6.58 -17.77 -18.04
C TYR A 239 -5.55 -16.71 -18.40
N SER A 240 -5.83 -15.46 -18.02
CA SER A 240 -4.86 -14.37 -18.07
C SER A 240 -5.11 -13.41 -16.90
N CYS A 241 -4.08 -13.14 -16.12
CA CYS A 241 -4.06 -12.13 -15.08
C CYS A 241 -2.76 -11.32 -15.17
N THR A 242 -2.83 -10.01 -14.96
CA THR A 242 -1.63 -9.17 -14.86
C THR A 242 -1.30 -8.92 -13.41
N LEU A 243 -0.08 -9.25 -13.00
CA LEU A 243 0.48 -8.86 -11.72
C LEU A 243 1.32 -7.59 -11.88
N THR A 244 1.36 -6.78 -10.83
CA THR A 244 2.10 -5.52 -10.79
C THR A 244 3.12 -5.53 -9.67
N ALA A 245 4.30 -4.99 -9.95
CA ALA A 245 5.36 -4.83 -8.98
C ALA A 245 5.59 -3.34 -8.69
N SER A 246 5.92 -3.03 -7.44
CA SER A 246 6.35 -1.71 -7.01
C SER A 246 7.58 -1.82 -6.15
N ASP A 247 8.52 -0.93 -6.41
CA ASP A 247 9.79 -0.84 -5.72
C ASP A 247 10.22 0.64 -5.71
N PRO A 248 10.64 1.20 -4.56
CA PRO A 248 11.07 2.59 -4.48
C PRO A 248 12.33 2.92 -5.30
N ASP A 249 13.22 1.95 -5.48
CA ASP A 249 14.56 2.13 -6.04
C ASP A 249 14.64 1.68 -7.50
N SER A 250 13.75 0.76 -7.90
CA SER A 250 13.74 0.19 -9.24
C SER A 250 12.40 0.33 -9.96
N SER A 251 12.50 0.49 -11.28
CA SER A 251 11.36 0.43 -12.21
C SER A 251 11.48 -0.72 -13.21
N SER A 252 12.51 -1.56 -13.06
CA SER A 252 12.79 -2.69 -13.94
C SER A 252 12.63 -3.99 -13.17
N PHE A 253 11.73 -4.85 -13.64
CA PHE A 253 11.34 -6.06 -12.93
C PHE A 253 11.49 -7.31 -13.80
N THR A 254 11.93 -8.39 -13.18
CA THR A 254 11.98 -9.74 -13.75
C THR A 254 11.08 -10.65 -12.93
N TRP A 255 9.97 -11.08 -13.55
CA TRP A 255 9.00 -11.99 -12.95
C TRP A 255 9.42 -13.44 -13.12
N SER A 256 9.10 -14.26 -12.13
CA SER A 256 9.34 -15.69 -12.18
C SER A 256 8.19 -16.50 -11.57
N LEU A 257 7.96 -17.68 -12.15
CA LEU A 257 7.02 -18.67 -11.63
C LEU A 257 7.82 -19.59 -10.70
N ALA A 258 7.66 -19.42 -9.39
CA ALA A 258 8.39 -20.21 -8.40
C ALA A 258 7.83 -21.63 -8.31
N SER A 259 6.50 -21.78 -8.37
CA SER A 259 5.85 -23.09 -8.40
C SER A 259 4.47 -23.02 -9.05
N ASP A 260 3.97 -24.14 -9.54
CA ASP A 260 2.59 -24.30 -10.01
C ASP A 260 2.15 -25.74 -9.72
N SER A 261 1.16 -25.90 -8.82
CA SER A 261 0.69 -27.19 -8.36
C SER A 261 0.02 -28.02 -9.46
N CYS A 262 -0.47 -27.36 -10.52
CA CYS A 262 -1.23 -27.98 -11.60
C CYS A 262 -0.45 -28.07 -12.92
N GLY A 263 0.60 -27.26 -13.07
CA GLY A 263 1.45 -27.22 -14.27
C GLY A 263 0.76 -26.62 -15.50
N TYR A 264 -0.26 -25.78 -15.31
CA TYR A 264 -1.02 -25.15 -16.40
C TYR A 264 -0.62 -23.70 -16.65
N PHE A 265 0.18 -23.10 -15.76
CA PHE A 265 0.46 -21.67 -15.76
C PHE A 265 1.89 -21.35 -16.18
N SER A 266 2.05 -20.15 -16.72
CA SER A 266 3.33 -19.53 -17.05
C SER A 266 3.23 -18.03 -16.81
N ILE A 267 4.33 -17.39 -16.41
CA ILE A 267 4.38 -15.94 -16.24
C ILE A 267 5.32 -15.33 -17.26
N ASN A 268 4.89 -14.24 -17.90
CA ASN A 268 5.78 -13.45 -18.74
C ASN A 268 6.77 -12.71 -17.84
N SER A 269 8.06 -13.00 -18.01
CA SER A 269 9.13 -12.48 -17.15
C SER A 269 9.27 -10.96 -17.19
N THR A 270 8.75 -10.28 -18.19
CA THR A 270 8.86 -8.82 -18.35
C THR A 270 7.57 -8.10 -17.98
N THR A 271 6.42 -8.64 -18.37
CA THR A 271 5.13 -7.95 -18.19
C THR A 271 4.38 -8.35 -16.92
N GLY A 272 4.80 -9.42 -16.23
CA GLY A 272 4.06 -9.95 -15.07
C GLY A 272 2.71 -10.57 -15.44
N VAL A 273 2.46 -10.83 -16.73
CA VAL A 273 1.22 -11.46 -17.17
C VAL A 273 1.31 -12.96 -16.95
N LEU A 274 0.53 -13.45 -15.98
CA LEU A 274 0.31 -14.85 -15.68
C LEU A 274 -0.76 -15.39 -16.65
N THR A 275 -0.42 -16.42 -17.41
CA THR A 275 -1.31 -17.07 -18.37
C THR A 275 -1.39 -18.56 -18.14
N GLY A 276 -2.50 -19.19 -18.50
CA GLY A 276 -2.63 -20.64 -18.45
C GLY A 276 -3.73 -21.18 -19.36
N THR A 277 -3.67 -22.48 -19.67
CA THR A 277 -4.78 -23.18 -20.33
C THR A 277 -5.25 -24.29 -19.41
N ILE A 278 -6.46 -24.15 -18.88
CA ILE A 278 -6.97 -25.07 -17.87
C ILE A 278 -7.80 -26.15 -18.57
N PRO A 279 -7.38 -27.43 -18.54
CA PRO A 279 -8.17 -28.50 -19.14
C PRO A 279 -9.43 -28.78 -18.32
N SER A 280 -10.46 -29.36 -18.95
CA SER A 280 -11.69 -29.78 -18.28
C SER A 280 -11.49 -30.91 -17.25
N SER A 281 -10.32 -31.54 -17.24
CA SER A 281 -9.90 -32.55 -16.27
C SER A 281 -9.06 -31.98 -15.11
N ALA A 282 -8.86 -30.66 -15.04
CA ALA A 282 -8.05 -30.04 -14.00
C ALA A 282 -8.63 -30.32 -12.60
N SER A 283 -7.77 -30.33 -11.58
CA SER A 283 -8.15 -30.45 -10.18
C SER A 283 -9.11 -29.33 -9.78
N SER A 284 -9.90 -29.51 -8.72
CA SER A 284 -10.83 -28.49 -8.23
C SER A 284 -10.15 -27.21 -7.70
N SER A 285 -8.83 -27.22 -7.53
CA SER A 285 -8.03 -26.05 -7.19
C SER A 285 -6.60 -26.20 -7.71
N CYS A 286 -5.94 -25.06 -7.90
CA CYS A 286 -4.56 -24.89 -8.31
C CYS A 286 -3.93 -23.73 -7.53
N THR A 287 -2.74 -23.92 -6.98
CA THR A 287 -1.95 -22.83 -6.40
C THR A 287 -0.74 -22.58 -7.28
N THR A 288 -0.54 -21.34 -7.67
CA THR A 288 0.64 -20.92 -8.41
C THR A 288 1.38 -19.83 -7.64
N THR A 289 2.67 -20.05 -7.41
CA THR A 289 3.52 -19.17 -6.62
C THR A 289 4.39 -18.35 -7.56
N VAL A 290 4.38 -17.04 -7.37
CA VAL A 290 5.15 -16.09 -8.18
C VAL A 290 6.08 -15.27 -7.29
N SER A 291 7.18 -14.82 -7.88
CA SER A 291 8.09 -13.84 -7.28
C SER A 291 8.58 -12.87 -8.36
N VAL A 292 9.06 -11.71 -7.92
CA VAL A 292 9.62 -10.69 -8.80
C VAL A 292 10.95 -10.21 -8.26
N SER A 293 11.90 -9.92 -9.14
CA SER A 293 13.22 -9.38 -8.79
C SER A 293 13.47 -8.08 -9.55
N ASP A 294 14.13 -7.14 -8.89
CA ASP A 294 14.62 -5.89 -9.47
C ASP A 294 16.05 -6.03 -10.06
N GLY A 295 16.66 -7.22 -9.96
CA GLY A 295 18.04 -7.52 -10.35
C GLY A 295 19.03 -7.57 -9.17
N SER A 296 18.67 -7.02 -8.01
CA SER A 296 19.48 -7.00 -6.78
C SER A 296 18.86 -7.87 -5.70
N LEU A 297 17.59 -7.65 -5.39
CA LEU A 297 16.78 -8.38 -4.43
C LEU A 297 15.61 -9.07 -5.12
N SER A 298 14.91 -9.92 -4.38
CA SER A 298 13.68 -10.58 -4.83
C SER A 298 12.60 -10.38 -3.79
N SER A 299 11.38 -10.20 -4.27
CA SER A 299 10.18 -10.22 -3.42
C SER A 299 10.10 -11.54 -2.65
N GLY A 300 9.31 -11.52 -1.58
CA GLY A 300 8.74 -12.77 -1.06
C GLY A 300 7.90 -13.48 -2.12
N ASN A 301 7.62 -14.76 -1.88
CA ASN A 301 6.68 -15.53 -2.69
C ASN A 301 5.25 -15.00 -2.48
N THR A 302 4.51 -14.85 -3.58
CA THR A 302 3.07 -14.57 -3.57
C THR A 302 2.33 -15.75 -4.17
N ASP A 303 1.40 -16.33 -3.43
CA ASP A 303 0.55 -17.41 -3.92
C ASP A 303 -0.71 -16.82 -4.58
N ILE A 304 -1.03 -17.33 -5.75
CA ILE A 304 -2.29 -17.11 -6.46
C ILE A 304 -3.05 -18.42 -6.39
N ASP A 305 -4.05 -18.46 -5.51
CA ASP A 305 -4.94 -19.61 -5.35
C ASP A 305 -6.10 -19.51 -6.33
N LEU A 306 -6.27 -20.55 -7.14
CA LEU A 306 -7.27 -20.65 -8.20
C LEU A 306 -8.16 -21.86 -7.94
N ASP A 307 -9.37 -21.62 -7.50
CA ASP A 307 -10.43 -22.61 -7.41
C ASP A 307 -11.06 -22.83 -8.79
N LEU A 308 -11.16 -24.09 -9.17
CA LEU A 308 -11.75 -24.52 -10.44
C LEU A 308 -13.18 -24.99 -10.22
N ALA A 309 -14.12 -24.18 -10.67
CA ALA A 309 -15.54 -24.48 -10.62
C ALA A 309 -15.87 -25.62 -11.58
N THR A 310 -16.37 -26.73 -11.02
CA THR A 310 -17.02 -27.78 -11.81
C THR A 310 -18.45 -27.39 -12.07
N CYS A 311 -18.93 -27.55 -13.30
CA CYS A 311 -20.33 -27.29 -13.58
C CYS A 311 -21.27 -28.20 -12.77
N PRO A 312 -22.42 -27.67 -12.30
CA PRO A 312 -23.44 -28.48 -11.65
C PRO A 312 -23.88 -29.67 -12.53
N ALA A 313 -24.43 -30.71 -11.92
CA ALA A 313 -24.92 -31.86 -12.65
C ALA A 313 -25.93 -31.45 -13.74
N GLY A 314 -25.72 -31.93 -14.96
CA GLY A 314 -26.55 -31.59 -16.13
C GLY A 314 -26.16 -30.27 -16.82
N TYR A 315 -25.18 -29.54 -16.30
CA TYR A 315 -24.63 -28.34 -16.93
C TYR A 315 -23.33 -28.65 -17.66
N ILE A 316 -23.04 -27.88 -18.72
CA ILE A 316 -21.79 -27.93 -19.47
C ILE A 316 -21.05 -26.59 -19.33
N PRO A 317 -19.71 -26.60 -19.36
CA PRO A 317 -18.94 -25.38 -19.33
C PRO A 317 -19.01 -24.65 -20.68
N VAL A 318 -19.10 -23.33 -20.62
CA VAL A 318 -18.96 -22.42 -21.77
C VAL A 318 -17.76 -21.51 -21.50
N PRO A 319 -16.77 -21.45 -22.41
CA PRO A 319 -15.63 -20.56 -22.29
C PRO A 319 -16.03 -19.09 -22.25
N SER A 320 -15.16 -18.25 -21.71
CA SER A 320 -15.29 -16.80 -21.75
C SER A 320 -15.25 -16.28 -23.19
N ASN A 321 -15.87 -15.12 -23.42
CA ASN A 321 -15.77 -14.38 -24.66
C ASN A 321 -15.55 -12.91 -24.34
N SER A 322 -14.29 -12.48 -24.44
CA SER A 322 -13.86 -11.12 -24.14
C SER A 322 -14.48 -10.08 -25.08
N SER A 323 -14.72 -10.44 -26.35
CA SER A 323 -15.34 -9.54 -27.32
C SER A 323 -16.78 -9.17 -26.95
N LEU A 324 -17.48 -10.06 -26.24
CA LEU A 324 -18.82 -9.84 -25.72
C LEU A 324 -18.85 -9.45 -24.23
N GLY A 325 -17.69 -9.35 -23.56
CA GLY A 325 -17.61 -9.08 -22.13
C GLY A 325 -18.18 -10.20 -21.25
N VAL A 326 -18.24 -11.44 -21.75
CA VAL A 326 -18.81 -12.60 -21.05
C VAL A 326 -17.70 -13.41 -20.39
N ASN A 327 -17.78 -13.62 -19.08
CA ASN A 327 -16.90 -14.55 -18.37
C ASN A 327 -17.36 -16.00 -18.63
N ALA A 328 -16.48 -16.98 -18.37
CA ALA A 328 -16.86 -18.38 -18.45
C ALA A 328 -18.03 -18.69 -17.49
N PHE A 329 -18.97 -19.52 -17.94
CA PHE A 329 -20.20 -19.85 -17.19
C PHE A 329 -20.68 -21.25 -17.56
N CYS A 330 -21.47 -21.86 -16.68
CA CYS A 330 -22.10 -23.15 -16.93
C CYS A 330 -23.50 -22.93 -17.50
N VAL A 331 -23.92 -23.76 -18.47
CA VAL A 331 -25.28 -23.75 -19.03
C VAL A 331 -25.90 -25.13 -18.98
N MET A 332 -27.21 -25.21 -18.74
CA MET A 332 -27.93 -26.48 -18.88
C MET A 332 -27.70 -27.09 -20.28
N GLN A 333 -27.28 -28.37 -20.29
CA GLN A 333 -27.04 -29.14 -21.50
C GLN A 333 -28.29 -29.31 -22.39
N PHE A 334 -29.45 -29.45 -21.76
CA PHE A 334 -30.75 -29.60 -22.39
C PHE A 334 -31.65 -28.43 -21.95
N GLU A 335 -32.70 -28.11 -22.72
CA GLU A 335 -33.76 -27.20 -22.26
C GLU A 335 -34.31 -27.66 -20.90
N ALA A 336 -34.60 -26.73 -20.00
CA ALA A 336 -35.01 -27.02 -18.64
C ALA A 336 -36.22 -27.97 -18.59
N LYS A 337 -36.19 -28.95 -17.68
CA LYS A 337 -37.30 -29.84 -17.36
C LYS A 337 -37.92 -29.43 -16.02
N ASN A 338 -39.23 -29.62 -15.87
CA ASN A 338 -39.91 -29.43 -14.59
C ASN A 338 -39.90 -30.74 -13.81
N ILE A 339 -38.97 -30.90 -12.88
CA ILE A 339 -38.89 -32.07 -12.01
C ILE A 339 -39.30 -31.64 -10.60
N GLY A 340 -40.58 -31.86 -10.27
CA GLY A 340 -41.11 -31.50 -8.94
C GLY A 340 -41.08 -30.00 -8.63
N GLY A 341 -41.19 -29.14 -9.66
CA GLY A 341 -41.08 -27.69 -9.53
C GLY A 341 -39.66 -27.15 -9.64
N VAL A 342 -38.66 -28.00 -9.87
CA VAL A 342 -37.25 -27.58 -9.95
C VAL A 342 -36.75 -27.67 -11.40
N PRO A 343 -36.18 -26.58 -11.96
CA PRO A 343 -35.53 -26.63 -13.28
C PRO A 343 -34.38 -27.63 -13.27
N THR A 344 -34.48 -28.67 -14.10
CA THR A 344 -33.48 -29.73 -14.18
C THR A 344 -33.03 -29.94 -15.61
N SER A 345 -31.71 -30.03 -15.85
CA SER A 345 -31.16 -30.36 -17.15
C SER A 345 -30.97 -31.87 -17.28
N GLN A 346 -31.81 -32.51 -18.09
CA GLN A 346 -31.71 -33.94 -18.40
C GLN A 346 -32.32 -34.23 -19.77
N ALA A 347 -31.93 -35.36 -20.36
CA ALA A 347 -32.46 -35.78 -21.66
C ALA A 347 -33.93 -36.19 -21.60
N GLU A 348 -34.33 -36.86 -20.51
CA GLU A 348 -35.66 -37.45 -20.37
C GLU A 348 -36.72 -36.46 -19.90
N THR A 349 -37.97 -36.77 -20.23
CA THR A 349 -39.18 -35.97 -20.02
C THR A 349 -39.28 -34.73 -20.89
N VAL A 350 -40.51 -34.24 -21.05
CA VAL A 350 -40.84 -33.12 -21.91
C VAL A 350 -40.25 -31.81 -21.36
N PRO A 351 -39.69 -30.92 -22.22
CA PRO A 351 -39.24 -29.59 -21.78
C PRO A 351 -40.31 -28.78 -21.03
N TRP A 352 -39.85 -28.01 -20.04
CA TRP A 352 -40.67 -27.06 -19.32
C TRP A 352 -41.00 -25.88 -20.25
N ARG A 353 -42.29 -25.77 -20.58
CA ARG A 353 -42.84 -24.76 -21.47
C ARG A 353 -44.05 -24.08 -20.88
N SER A 354 -44.61 -23.09 -21.58
CA SER A 354 -45.74 -22.30 -21.09
C SER A 354 -45.41 -21.57 -19.78
N ILE A 355 -44.22 -20.96 -19.76
CA ILE A 355 -43.70 -20.16 -18.65
C ILE A 355 -43.42 -18.74 -19.15
N SER A 356 -43.58 -17.75 -18.27
CA SER A 356 -43.27 -16.36 -18.58
C SER A 356 -41.79 -16.05 -18.36
N ALA A 357 -41.27 -14.97 -18.94
CA ALA A 357 -39.87 -14.60 -18.82
C ALA A 357 -39.44 -14.34 -17.35
N THR A 358 -40.30 -13.65 -16.59
CA THR A 358 -40.07 -13.38 -15.16
C THR A 358 -40.10 -14.64 -14.31
N ASN A 359 -41.01 -15.58 -14.62
CA ASN A 359 -41.08 -16.84 -13.91
C ASN A 359 -39.89 -17.73 -14.26
N ALA A 360 -39.52 -17.86 -15.54
CA ALA A 360 -38.34 -18.63 -15.95
C ALA A 360 -37.07 -18.16 -15.22
N LYS A 361 -36.89 -16.84 -15.10
CA LYS A 361 -35.81 -16.26 -14.30
C LYS A 361 -35.90 -16.59 -12.81
N SER A 362 -37.08 -16.44 -12.22
CA SER A 362 -37.32 -16.76 -10.80
C SER A 362 -37.04 -18.24 -10.51
N GLU A 363 -37.47 -19.14 -11.39
CA GLU A 363 -37.22 -20.58 -11.27
C GLU A 363 -35.72 -20.89 -11.35
N CYS A 364 -34.97 -20.28 -12.27
CA CYS A 364 -33.52 -20.45 -12.32
C CYS A 364 -32.82 -19.92 -11.07
N GLN A 365 -33.21 -18.73 -10.58
CA GLN A 365 -32.63 -18.13 -9.37
C GLN A 365 -32.98 -18.94 -8.10
N SER A 366 -34.08 -19.70 -8.11
CA SER A 366 -34.45 -20.58 -7.00
C SER A 366 -33.46 -21.73 -6.75
N LEU A 367 -32.62 -22.05 -7.75
CA LEU A 367 -31.56 -23.07 -7.63
C LEU A 367 -30.42 -22.65 -6.68
N GLY A 368 -30.32 -21.35 -6.36
CA GLY A 368 -29.38 -20.80 -5.39
C GLY A 368 -28.51 -19.68 -5.95
N THR A 369 -27.55 -19.23 -5.14
CA THR A 369 -26.56 -18.21 -5.54
C THR A 369 -25.80 -18.67 -6.78
N GLY A 370 -25.57 -17.74 -7.71
CA GLY A 370 -24.86 -18.00 -8.98
C GLY A 370 -25.76 -18.52 -10.10
N TYR A 371 -26.98 -19.01 -9.81
CA TYR A 371 -27.91 -19.47 -10.84
C TYR A 371 -28.80 -18.32 -11.37
N ASP A 372 -29.05 -18.34 -12.67
CA ASP A 372 -29.89 -17.33 -13.34
C ASP A 372 -30.46 -17.83 -14.66
N LEU A 373 -31.38 -17.08 -15.27
CA LEU A 373 -31.74 -17.27 -16.67
C LEU A 373 -30.55 -16.92 -17.56
N ILE A 374 -30.37 -17.66 -18.66
CA ILE A 374 -29.35 -17.32 -19.65
C ILE A 374 -29.59 -15.90 -20.20
N SER A 375 -28.53 -15.10 -20.21
CA SER A 375 -28.57 -13.75 -20.80
C SER A 375 -28.34 -13.78 -22.31
N ASN A 376 -28.67 -12.67 -22.95
CA ASN A 376 -28.55 -12.48 -24.39
C ASN A 376 -27.09 -12.61 -24.86
N TYR A 377 -26.15 -12.05 -24.11
CA TYR A 377 -24.72 -12.14 -24.42
C TYR A 377 -24.17 -13.56 -24.21
N GLU A 378 -24.60 -14.26 -23.16
CA GLU A 378 -24.23 -15.67 -22.94
C GLU A 378 -24.78 -16.58 -24.06
N TRP A 379 -26.00 -16.33 -24.54
CA TRP A 379 -26.52 -17.02 -25.72
C TRP A 379 -25.63 -16.78 -26.94
N MET A 380 -25.26 -15.52 -27.20
CA MET A 380 -24.39 -15.16 -28.32
C MET A 380 -23.01 -15.82 -28.21
N THR A 381 -22.44 -15.92 -27.01
CA THR A 381 -21.18 -16.65 -26.77
C THR A 381 -21.28 -18.10 -27.26
N ILE A 382 -22.38 -18.80 -26.93
CA ILE A 382 -22.60 -20.19 -27.37
C ILE A 382 -22.85 -20.25 -28.89
N ALA A 383 -23.64 -19.33 -29.44
CA ALA A 383 -23.98 -19.32 -30.87
C ALA A 383 -22.74 -19.11 -31.77
N LEU A 384 -21.84 -18.21 -31.38
CA LEU A 384 -20.58 -17.94 -32.09
C LEU A 384 -19.59 -19.11 -32.00
N ASP A 385 -19.53 -19.80 -30.86
CA ASP A 385 -18.74 -21.05 -30.73
C ASP A 385 -19.28 -22.12 -31.69
N ILE A 386 -20.61 -22.32 -31.71
CA ILE A 386 -21.28 -23.27 -32.60
C ILE A 386 -21.00 -22.93 -34.08
N GLU A 387 -21.09 -21.65 -34.44
CA GLU A 387 -20.81 -21.14 -35.80
C GLU A 387 -19.38 -21.48 -36.24
N SER A 388 -18.42 -21.31 -35.33
CA SER A 388 -16.99 -21.50 -35.58
C SER A 388 -16.56 -22.96 -35.60
N ASN A 389 -17.37 -23.88 -35.08
CA ASN A 389 -17.04 -25.30 -35.01
C ASN A 389 -17.47 -26.07 -36.28
N PRO A 390 -16.53 -26.62 -37.08
CA PRO A 390 -16.85 -27.32 -38.32
C PRO A 390 -17.78 -28.54 -38.15
N GLN A 391 -17.83 -29.16 -36.96
CA GLN A 391 -18.69 -30.32 -36.69
C GLN A 391 -20.19 -30.00 -36.74
N ASN A 392 -20.56 -28.73 -36.60
CA ASN A 392 -21.95 -28.28 -36.65
C ASN A 392 -22.43 -28.01 -38.08
N TRP A 393 -21.52 -27.93 -39.05
CA TRP A 393 -21.82 -27.72 -40.46
C TRP A 393 -22.06 -29.05 -41.16
N THR A 394 -23.09 -29.13 -42.00
CA THR A 394 -23.44 -30.36 -42.74
C THR A 394 -22.32 -30.85 -43.66
N SER A 395 -21.43 -29.96 -44.10
CA SER A 395 -20.25 -30.29 -44.92
C SER A 395 -19.01 -30.65 -44.11
N GLY A 396 -19.00 -30.40 -42.79
CA GLY A 396 -17.78 -30.44 -41.98
C GLY A 396 -16.82 -29.26 -42.20
N VAL A 397 -17.23 -28.23 -42.94
CA VAL A 397 -16.45 -27.01 -43.23
C VAL A 397 -17.30 -25.79 -42.90
N VAL A 398 -16.74 -24.87 -42.10
CA VAL A 398 -17.41 -23.63 -41.69
C VAL A 398 -17.81 -22.79 -42.90
N GLY A 399 -19.04 -22.29 -42.91
CA GLY A 399 -19.61 -21.52 -44.03
C GLY A 399 -20.08 -22.35 -45.22
N ASN A 400 -19.76 -23.65 -45.29
CA ASN A 400 -20.18 -24.54 -46.38
C ASN A 400 -21.25 -25.53 -45.92
N GLY A 401 -22.26 -25.79 -46.77
CA GLY A 401 -23.50 -26.42 -46.33
C GLY A 401 -24.27 -25.48 -45.41
N CYS A 402 -24.78 -26.01 -44.30
CA CYS A 402 -25.56 -25.25 -43.31
C CYS A 402 -25.31 -25.74 -41.88
N LEU A 403 -25.52 -24.85 -40.92
CA LEU A 403 -25.65 -25.20 -39.51
C LEU A 403 -26.93 -26.00 -39.26
N ARG A 404 -26.86 -26.92 -38.31
CA ARG A 404 -28.00 -27.71 -37.87
C ARG A 404 -29.02 -26.81 -37.17
N ARG A 405 -30.29 -26.90 -37.58
CA ARG A 405 -31.42 -26.10 -37.07
C ARG A 405 -32.34 -26.86 -36.10
N GLY A 406 -31.96 -28.08 -35.72
CA GLY A 406 -32.74 -28.93 -34.82
C GLY A 406 -34.13 -29.31 -35.34
N ASN A 407 -35.02 -29.70 -34.41
CA ASN A 407 -36.42 -29.99 -34.71
C ASN A 407 -37.15 -28.68 -35.00
N ASN A 408 -37.49 -28.40 -36.26
CA ASN A 408 -38.07 -27.12 -36.67
C ASN A 408 -39.29 -27.30 -37.59
N GLY A 409 -39.80 -28.54 -37.71
CA GLY A 409 -40.93 -28.87 -38.56
C GLY A 409 -40.59 -28.98 -40.05
N LEU A 410 -39.32 -28.81 -40.44
CA LEU A 410 -38.87 -28.85 -41.83
C LEU A 410 -37.82 -29.95 -42.03
N ASN A 411 -38.16 -30.95 -42.86
CA ASN A 411 -37.23 -32.02 -43.24
C ASN A 411 -36.35 -31.59 -44.42
N ASP A 412 -35.13 -31.15 -44.11
CA ASP A 412 -34.13 -30.77 -45.12
C ASP A 412 -32.69 -31.18 -44.69
N ALA A 413 -31.65 -30.63 -45.31
CA ALA A 413 -30.26 -30.94 -44.94
C ALA A 413 -29.89 -30.47 -43.52
N CYS A 414 -30.54 -29.43 -43.01
CA CYS A 414 -30.13 -28.67 -41.84
C CYS A 414 -31.07 -28.92 -40.64
N GLY A 415 -32.37 -29.10 -40.88
CA GLY A 415 -33.41 -29.34 -39.89
C GLY A 415 -34.07 -30.71 -40.05
N TYR A 416 -35.01 -31.00 -39.15
CA TYR A 416 -35.88 -32.17 -39.23
C TYR A 416 -37.24 -31.88 -38.56
N ASN A 417 -38.19 -32.79 -38.75
CA ASN A 417 -39.52 -32.76 -38.14
C ASN A 417 -39.69 -34.00 -37.25
N GLY A 418 -39.52 -33.82 -35.94
CA GLY A 418 -39.60 -34.84 -34.90
C GLY A 418 -40.96 -34.86 -34.19
N SER A 419 -40.96 -35.33 -32.94
CA SER A 419 -42.12 -35.14 -32.05
C SER A 419 -42.10 -33.73 -31.45
N ASP A 420 -43.26 -33.16 -31.13
CA ASP A 420 -43.37 -31.75 -30.75
C ASP A 420 -43.95 -31.56 -29.33
N PRO A 421 -43.17 -31.04 -28.36
CA PRO A 421 -41.72 -30.97 -28.36
C PRO A 421 -41.05 -32.34 -28.19
N GLU A 422 -39.81 -32.46 -28.68
CA GLU A 422 -39.00 -33.67 -28.64
C GLU A 422 -38.17 -33.76 -27.36
N TYR A 423 -37.90 -34.98 -26.89
CA TYR A 423 -37.05 -35.27 -25.75
C TYR A 423 -36.48 -36.69 -25.84
N GLY A 424 -35.69 -37.08 -24.85
CA GLY A 424 -35.12 -38.41 -24.72
C GLY A 424 -33.77 -38.57 -25.40
N THR A 425 -33.19 -39.76 -25.30
CA THR A 425 -31.85 -40.06 -25.86
C THR A 425 -31.85 -40.43 -27.35
N GLY A 426 -33.02 -40.75 -27.92
CA GLY A 426 -33.19 -41.18 -29.32
C GLY A 426 -33.39 -40.05 -30.34
N ARG A 427 -33.15 -38.79 -29.96
CA ARG A 427 -33.33 -37.62 -30.83
C ARG A 427 -32.42 -37.65 -32.05
N ASN A 428 -32.85 -36.96 -33.11
CA ASN A 428 -32.02 -36.79 -34.31
C ASN A 428 -30.70 -36.09 -33.97
N THR A 429 -29.62 -36.47 -34.63
CA THR A 429 -28.29 -35.85 -34.43
C THR A 429 -28.22 -34.38 -34.82
N LYS A 430 -29.23 -33.86 -35.53
CA LYS A 430 -29.42 -32.44 -35.84
C LYS A 430 -29.90 -31.59 -34.66
N ALA A 431 -30.47 -32.18 -33.60
CA ALA A 431 -30.76 -31.46 -32.36
C ALA A 431 -29.51 -31.18 -31.51
N ARG A 432 -28.37 -31.79 -31.84
CA ARG A 432 -27.12 -31.65 -31.08
C ARG A 432 -26.11 -30.75 -31.79
N SER A 433 -25.70 -29.71 -31.07
CA SER A 433 -24.54 -28.89 -31.40
C SER A 433 -23.32 -29.31 -30.56
N ARG A 434 -22.13 -29.05 -31.10
CA ARG A 434 -20.82 -29.31 -30.50
C ARG A 434 -20.13 -27.99 -30.23
N LEU A 435 -19.66 -27.81 -29.00
CA LEU A 435 -18.81 -26.67 -28.64
C LEU A 435 -17.34 -27.00 -28.92
N LEU A 436 -16.51 -25.99 -29.12
CA LEU A 436 -15.07 -26.14 -29.38
C LEU A 436 -14.33 -26.83 -28.22
N ASN A 437 -14.83 -26.66 -26.99
CA ASN A 437 -14.34 -27.37 -25.80
C ASN A 437 -14.77 -28.85 -25.72
N GLY A 438 -15.42 -29.38 -26.76
CA GLY A 438 -15.79 -30.80 -26.89
C GLY A 438 -17.13 -31.18 -26.27
N TYR A 439 -17.76 -30.29 -25.50
CA TYR A 439 -19.08 -30.53 -24.92
C TYR A 439 -20.18 -30.46 -25.99
N SER A 440 -21.33 -31.06 -25.66
CA SER A 440 -22.51 -30.99 -26.51
C SER A 440 -23.65 -30.30 -25.79
N ILE A 441 -24.36 -29.47 -26.56
CA ILE A 441 -25.59 -28.80 -26.15
C ILE A 441 -26.71 -29.25 -27.08
N TRP A 442 -27.88 -29.49 -26.52
CA TRP A 442 -29.04 -30.00 -27.24
C TRP A 442 -30.13 -28.95 -27.33
N ASP A 443 -30.86 -28.99 -28.44
CA ASP A 443 -32.02 -28.13 -28.73
C ASP A 443 -31.70 -26.64 -28.56
N PHE A 444 -30.47 -26.24 -28.89
CA PHE A 444 -30.06 -24.84 -28.89
C PHE A 444 -30.63 -24.07 -30.10
N ALA A 445 -31.05 -24.82 -31.14
CA ALA A 445 -31.87 -24.33 -32.22
C ALA A 445 -33.00 -25.33 -32.46
N GLY A 446 -34.22 -24.82 -32.68
CA GLY A 446 -35.41 -25.65 -32.79
C GLY A 446 -35.84 -26.27 -31.45
N ASN A 447 -36.84 -27.14 -31.52
CA ASN A 447 -37.62 -27.65 -30.40
C ASN A 447 -38.45 -26.55 -29.74
N LEU A 448 -37.98 -25.87 -28.70
CA LEU A 448 -38.63 -24.68 -28.18
C LEU A 448 -37.78 -23.45 -28.45
N ALA A 449 -38.45 -22.34 -28.74
CA ALA A 449 -37.77 -21.05 -28.63
C ALA A 449 -37.51 -20.78 -27.15
N GLU A 450 -36.36 -20.22 -26.82
CA GLU A 450 -35.96 -20.08 -25.42
C GLU A 450 -35.95 -18.64 -24.96
N LEU A 451 -36.54 -18.42 -23.79
CA LEU A 451 -36.53 -17.14 -23.10
C LEU A 451 -35.10 -16.82 -22.67
N THR A 452 -34.64 -15.61 -23.01
CA THR A 452 -33.38 -15.08 -22.52
C THR A 452 -33.61 -13.76 -21.79
N ASP A 453 -32.76 -13.47 -20.82
CA ASP A 453 -32.66 -12.13 -20.24
C ASP A 453 -31.86 -11.21 -21.16
N TRP A 454 -32.13 -9.91 -21.18
CA TRP A 454 -31.28 -8.98 -21.89
C TRP A 454 -29.90 -8.83 -21.22
N VAL A 455 -29.87 -8.76 -19.88
CA VAL A 455 -28.63 -8.62 -19.11
C VAL A 455 -28.51 -9.69 -18.03
N ALA A 456 -27.28 -10.06 -17.69
CA ALA A 456 -27.01 -11.01 -16.62
C ALA A 456 -27.26 -10.41 -15.22
N GLY A 457 -27.81 -11.21 -14.31
CA GLY A 457 -28.03 -10.84 -12.91
C GLY A 457 -29.30 -10.03 -12.65
N GLY A 458 -29.55 -9.69 -11.38
CA GLY A 458 -30.66 -8.81 -10.97
C GLY A 458 -32.07 -9.33 -11.32
N SER A 459 -33.00 -8.40 -11.55
CA SER A 459 -34.36 -8.68 -12.05
C SER A 459 -34.36 -8.86 -13.57
N TYR A 460 -35.41 -9.47 -14.12
CA TYR A 460 -35.55 -9.64 -15.57
C TYR A 460 -35.47 -8.31 -16.33
N ALA A 461 -34.66 -8.24 -17.38
CA ALA A 461 -34.54 -7.08 -18.26
C ALA A 461 -35.03 -7.40 -19.68
N GLU A 462 -35.85 -6.50 -20.21
CA GLU A 462 -36.30 -6.52 -21.61
C GLU A 462 -35.23 -5.93 -22.55
N ALA A 463 -35.22 -6.37 -23.81
CA ALA A 463 -34.36 -5.78 -24.84
C ALA A 463 -34.82 -4.37 -25.23
N PRO A 464 -33.89 -3.45 -25.54
CA PRO A 464 -34.17 -2.13 -26.09
C PRO A 464 -34.50 -2.24 -27.58
N ALA A 465 -35.72 -2.69 -27.91
CA ALA A 465 -36.18 -2.77 -29.30
C ALA A 465 -36.96 -1.52 -29.71
N ASN A 466 -36.34 -0.65 -30.52
CA ASN A 466 -37.00 0.51 -31.12
C ASN A 466 -37.16 0.38 -32.65
N CYS A 467 -36.99 -0.84 -33.17
CA CYS A 467 -37.20 -1.16 -34.58
C CYS A 467 -38.42 -2.08 -34.72
N ASP A 468 -39.15 -1.98 -35.84
CA ASP A 468 -40.27 -2.87 -36.17
C ASP A 468 -39.91 -3.66 -37.43
N GLY A 469 -40.11 -4.98 -37.41
CA GLY A 469 -39.75 -5.82 -38.54
C GLY A 469 -40.37 -7.21 -38.50
N ALA A 470 -40.91 -7.63 -39.65
CA ALA A 470 -41.25 -9.03 -39.88
C ALA A 470 -39.99 -9.90 -40.00
N TRP A 471 -40.19 -11.22 -40.09
CA TRP A 471 -39.09 -12.19 -40.22
C TRP A 471 -38.19 -11.87 -41.40
N THR A 472 -36.92 -11.58 -41.10
CA THR A 472 -35.87 -11.27 -42.08
C THR A 472 -34.57 -11.95 -41.69
N ASP A 473 -33.66 -12.18 -42.64
CA ASP A 473 -32.39 -12.85 -42.36
C ASP A 473 -31.55 -12.07 -41.35
N VAL A 474 -31.14 -12.76 -40.28
CA VAL A 474 -30.49 -12.15 -39.11
C VAL A 474 -29.19 -11.41 -39.47
N TYR A 475 -28.40 -11.95 -40.40
CA TYR A 475 -27.11 -11.38 -40.80
C TYR A 475 -27.23 -10.01 -41.48
N TRP A 476 -28.31 -9.79 -42.23
CA TRP A 476 -28.54 -8.53 -42.95
C TRP A 476 -29.44 -7.55 -42.20
N ASN A 477 -30.03 -7.96 -41.08
CA ASN A 477 -30.97 -7.14 -40.33
C ASN A 477 -30.26 -6.09 -39.49
N THR A 478 -30.64 -4.81 -39.64
CA THR A 478 -30.26 -3.74 -38.69
C THR A 478 -31.45 -3.40 -37.82
N CYS A 479 -31.24 -3.34 -36.51
CA CYS A 479 -32.22 -2.81 -35.58
C CYS A 479 -31.61 -1.60 -34.88
N SER A 480 -32.24 -0.43 -34.98
CA SER A 480 -31.85 0.70 -34.16
C SER A 480 -31.93 0.28 -32.67
N GLY A 481 -31.03 0.81 -31.84
CA GLY A 481 -30.98 0.46 -30.42
C GLY A 481 -30.35 -0.90 -30.07
N LEU A 482 -30.13 -1.80 -31.03
CA LEU A 482 -29.38 -3.05 -30.84
C LEU A 482 -28.04 -2.99 -31.56
N SER A 483 -26.97 -3.33 -30.85
CA SER A 483 -25.66 -3.49 -31.47
C SER A 483 -25.58 -4.84 -32.21
N ASN A 484 -24.77 -4.92 -33.28
CA ASN A 484 -24.69 -6.10 -34.13
C ASN A 484 -24.25 -7.35 -33.37
N ASP A 485 -23.31 -7.19 -32.44
CA ASP A 485 -22.80 -8.24 -31.54
C ASP A 485 -23.90 -8.87 -30.66
N THR A 486 -25.02 -8.18 -30.46
CA THR A 486 -26.13 -8.69 -29.64
C THR A 486 -26.98 -9.74 -30.35
N PHE A 487 -26.88 -9.91 -31.68
CA PHE A 487 -27.74 -10.87 -32.40
C PHE A 487 -27.16 -11.45 -33.70
N ARG A 488 -26.15 -10.82 -34.32
CA ARG A 488 -25.65 -11.25 -35.63
C ARG A 488 -24.57 -12.33 -35.53
N PRO A 489 -24.52 -13.26 -36.51
CA PRO A 489 -23.35 -14.10 -36.71
C PRO A 489 -22.11 -13.32 -37.16
N GLU A 490 -20.93 -13.91 -36.99
CA GLU A 490 -19.65 -13.32 -37.41
C GLU A 490 -19.27 -13.62 -38.87
N ASN A 491 -19.80 -14.70 -39.46
CA ASN A 491 -19.39 -15.23 -40.76
C ASN A 491 -17.86 -15.42 -40.86
N PRO A 492 -17.25 -16.30 -40.03
CA PRO A 492 -15.80 -16.48 -39.97
C PRO A 492 -15.19 -16.98 -41.30
N ALA A 493 -15.99 -17.60 -42.17
CA ALA A 493 -15.54 -18.06 -43.49
C ALA A 493 -15.65 -16.97 -44.59
N ALA A 494 -16.16 -15.78 -44.25
CA ALA A 494 -16.37 -14.65 -45.17
C ALA A 494 -17.09 -15.03 -46.48
N VAL A 495 -18.07 -15.94 -46.40
CA VAL A 495 -18.79 -16.44 -47.58
C VAL A 495 -20.03 -15.59 -47.88
N GLY A 496 -20.39 -15.51 -49.16
CA GLY A 496 -21.67 -14.92 -49.59
C GLY A 496 -22.87 -15.79 -49.21
N GLY A 497 -24.07 -15.19 -49.18
CA GLY A 497 -25.31 -15.91 -48.86
C GLY A 497 -25.39 -16.39 -47.42
N TYR A 498 -24.79 -15.64 -46.48
CA TYR A 498 -24.82 -15.95 -45.04
C TYR A 498 -26.20 -15.63 -44.43
N ASN A 499 -27.19 -16.49 -44.66
CA ASN A 499 -28.60 -16.25 -44.36
C ASN A 499 -29.29 -17.49 -43.75
N SER A 500 -30.62 -17.50 -43.68
CA SER A 500 -31.40 -18.65 -43.18
C SER A 500 -31.18 -19.96 -43.94
N ASP A 501 -30.79 -19.92 -45.23
CA ASP A 501 -30.42 -21.13 -45.99
C ASP A 501 -29.17 -21.81 -45.40
N LYS A 502 -28.27 -21.02 -44.81
CA LYS A 502 -27.09 -21.50 -44.05
C LYS A 502 -27.41 -22.01 -42.64
N GLY A 503 -28.68 -22.01 -42.23
CA GLY A 503 -29.07 -22.53 -40.91
C GLY A 503 -28.98 -21.54 -39.76
N LEU A 504 -28.73 -20.26 -40.05
CA LEU A 504 -28.50 -19.24 -39.02
C LEU A 504 -29.78 -18.83 -38.28
N GLY A 505 -30.93 -18.94 -38.96
CA GLY A 505 -32.21 -18.44 -38.48
C GLY A 505 -32.51 -17.02 -38.95
N ARG A 506 -33.62 -16.47 -38.47
CA ARG A 506 -34.11 -15.13 -38.83
C ARG A 506 -34.38 -14.28 -37.59
N MET A 507 -34.55 -12.99 -37.80
CA MET A 507 -34.91 -12.01 -36.79
C MET A 507 -36.30 -11.43 -37.05
N ALA A 508 -37.08 -11.25 -35.99
CA ALA A 508 -38.33 -10.49 -36.02
C ALA A 508 -38.47 -9.64 -34.75
N VAL A 509 -38.89 -8.38 -34.91
CA VAL A 509 -39.03 -7.42 -33.80
C VAL A 509 -40.39 -6.77 -33.86
N ASN A 510 -41.06 -6.72 -32.70
CA ASN A 510 -42.28 -5.95 -32.44
C ASN A 510 -43.41 -6.16 -33.47
N THR A 511 -43.42 -7.30 -34.16
CA THR A 511 -44.27 -7.47 -35.34
C THR A 511 -45.77 -7.58 -35.00
N TYR A 512 -46.12 -7.85 -33.72
CA TYR A 512 -47.49 -8.18 -33.30
C TYR A 512 -47.89 -7.75 -31.87
N SER A 513 -47.03 -7.08 -31.08
CA SER A 513 -47.31 -6.79 -29.66
C SER A 513 -46.27 -5.86 -29.04
N THR A 514 -46.65 -5.06 -28.04
CA THR A 514 -45.73 -4.27 -27.21
C THR A 514 -44.91 -5.14 -26.24
N GLY A 515 -43.66 -4.74 -25.98
CA GLY A 515 -42.75 -5.38 -25.02
C GLY A 515 -41.43 -5.84 -25.64
N GLY A 516 -40.47 -6.21 -24.80
CA GLY A 516 -39.09 -6.52 -25.21
C GLY A 516 -38.60 -7.88 -24.74
N VAL A 517 -39.50 -8.83 -24.48
CA VAL A 517 -39.11 -10.21 -24.17
C VAL A 517 -38.38 -10.83 -25.36
N ILE A 518 -37.27 -11.50 -25.08
CA ILE A 518 -36.41 -12.10 -26.09
C ILE A 518 -36.63 -13.59 -26.11
N ARG A 519 -36.79 -14.12 -27.32
CA ARG A 519 -36.86 -15.56 -27.59
C ARG A 519 -35.81 -15.92 -28.62
N ARG A 520 -35.01 -16.94 -28.33
CA ARG A 520 -33.89 -17.38 -29.17
C ARG A 520 -34.09 -18.80 -29.71
N GLY A 521 -33.31 -19.19 -30.73
CA GLY A 521 -33.23 -20.58 -31.22
C GLY A 521 -34.37 -21.00 -32.17
N GLY A 522 -35.59 -20.48 -31.96
CA GLY A 522 -36.80 -20.81 -32.72
C GLY A 522 -37.44 -22.14 -32.29
N SER A 523 -38.69 -22.38 -32.69
CA SER A 523 -39.48 -23.55 -32.25
C SER A 523 -39.54 -24.67 -33.29
N TYR A 524 -40.18 -25.78 -32.91
CA TYR A 524 -40.55 -26.91 -33.76
C TYR A 524 -41.52 -26.55 -34.90
N THR A 525 -42.11 -25.36 -34.90
CA THR A 525 -42.91 -24.82 -36.03
C THR A 525 -42.18 -23.72 -36.81
N GLY A 526 -40.96 -23.36 -36.40
CA GLY A 526 -40.25 -22.18 -36.90
C GLY A 526 -39.68 -22.33 -38.31
N THR A 527 -39.54 -23.54 -38.85
CA THR A 527 -38.97 -23.83 -40.18
C THR A 527 -37.62 -23.10 -40.38
N VAL A 528 -37.47 -22.30 -41.45
CA VAL A 528 -36.26 -21.54 -41.74
C VAL A 528 -36.02 -20.36 -40.78
N ASN A 529 -37.00 -19.99 -39.96
CA ASN A 529 -36.82 -18.96 -38.94
C ASN A 529 -35.99 -19.46 -37.76
N SER A 530 -36.00 -20.78 -37.50
CA SER A 530 -35.21 -21.41 -36.44
C SER A 530 -33.73 -21.48 -36.81
N GLY A 531 -32.87 -21.40 -35.81
CA GLY A 531 -31.41 -21.37 -35.97
C GLY A 531 -30.75 -20.77 -34.73
N VAL A 532 -29.45 -21.01 -34.55
CA VAL A 532 -28.74 -20.62 -33.32
C VAL A 532 -28.65 -19.10 -33.13
N PHE A 533 -28.80 -18.32 -34.20
CA PHE A 533 -28.90 -16.85 -34.15
C PHE A 533 -30.34 -16.35 -34.27
N SER A 534 -31.33 -17.24 -34.37
CA SER A 534 -32.74 -16.84 -34.41
C SER A 534 -33.07 -16.00 -33.18
N ILE A 535 -33.73 -14.87 -33.40
CA ILE A 535 -34.12 -13.95 -32.34
C ILE A 535 -35.49 -13.36 -32.65
N GLN A 536 -36.37 -13.40 -31.66
CA GLN A 536 -37.62 -12.69 -31.69
C GLN A 536 -37.73 -11.80 -30.46
N ILE A 537 -37.94 -10.50 -30.68
CA ILE A 537 -38.08 -9.51 -29.60
C ILE A 537 -39.47 -8.91 -29.66
N ASN A 538 -40.35 -9.37 -28.80
CA ASN A 538 -41.73 -8.96 -28.66
C ASN A 538 -42.34 -9.63 -27.43
N GLN A 539 -43.61 -9.31 -27.14
CA GLN A 539 -44.38 -9.81 -26.00
C GLN A 539 -44.01 -9.13 -24.68
N THR A 540 -44.98 -9.18 -23.78
CA THR A 540 -44.84 -8.69 -22.40
C THR A 540 -44.24 -9.76 -21.50
N THR A 541 -43.68 -9.34 -20.37
CA THR A 541 -43.04 -10.24 -19.39
C THR A 541 -43.97 -11.29 -18.77
N SER A 542 -45.30 -11.12 -18.87
CA SER A 542 -46.30 -12.09 -18.40
C SER A 542 -46.77 -13.09 -19.47
N TRP A 543 -46.36 -12.88 -20.72
CA TRP A 543 -46.73 -13.76 -21.83
C TRP A 543 -46.05 -15.13 -21.69
N SER A 544 -46.76 -16.19 -22.09
CA SER A 544 -46.23 -17.55 -22.16
C SER A 544 -46.85 -18.32 -23.34
N ASN A 545 -46.15 -19.35 -23.82
CA ASN A 545 -46.60 -20.15 -24.96
C ASN A 545 -46.07 -21.60 -24.86
N SER A 546 -46.79 -22.55 -25.45
CA SER A 546 -46.40 -23.97 -25.48
C SER A 546 -45.14 -24.24 -26.32
N GLU A 547 -44.76 -23.34 -27.22
CA GLU A 547 -43.57 -23.43 -28.06
C GLU A 547 -42.35 -22.72 -27.44
N VAL A 548 -42.47 -22.28 -26.18
CA VAL A 548 -41.45 -21.48 -25.50
C VAL A 548 -41.02 -22.12 -24.19
N GLY A 549 -39.71 -22.35 -24.07
CA GLY A 549 -39.03 -22.88 -22.90
C GLY A 549 -37.92 -21.94 -22.43
N PHE A 550 -36.97 -22.49 -21.68
CA PHE A 550 -35.82 -21.76 -21.15
C PHE A 550 -34.70 -22.71 -20.74
N ARG A 551 -33.53 -22.15 -20.47
CA ARG A 551 -32.41 -22.84 -19.82
C ARG A 551 -31.77 -21.93 -18.78
N CYS A 552 -31.33 -22.54 -17.69
CA CYS A 552 -30.61 -21.83 -16.64
C CYS A 552 -29.10 -21.86 -16.89
N VAL A 553 -28.41 -20.88 -16.33
CA VAL A 553 -26.96 -20.81 -16.23
C VAL A 553 -26.52 -20.84 -14.77
N PHE A 554 -25.25 -21.18 -14.55
CA PHE A 554 -24.58 -21.03 -13.26
C PHE A 554 -23.27 -20.27 -13.48
N ARG A 555 -23.10 -19.18 -12.73
CA ARG A 555 -21.93 -18.32 -12.72
C ARG A 555 -21.26 -18.50 -11.34
N PRO A 556 -20.09 -19.16 -11.28
CA PRO A 556 -19.39 -19.41 -10.02
C PRO A 556 -18.94 -18.12 -9.33
#